data_AF-A0A7V9EJG5-F1
#
_entry.id   AF-A0A7V9EJG5-F1
#
_cell.length_a   1.000
_cell.length_b   1.000
_cell.length_c   1.000
_cell.angle_alpha   90.00
_cell.angle_beta   90.00
_cell.angle_gamma   90.00
#
_symmetry.space_group_name_H-M   'P 1'
#
loop_
_entity.id
_entity.type
_entity.pdbx_description
1 polymer ?
#
loop_
_entity_poly.entity_id
_entity_poly.type
_entity_poly.pdbx_seq_one_letter_code
_entity_poly.pdbx_strand_id
1 'polypeptide(L)'
;MSATTLPRRFAGWWFAPLPLARLAWLRTIVYGFVFVDVLITTSWVPMHAQTPSELYRPLFLARLLPLPTPGPVTVPAVMVILLVCAGVALSGRLPRLAGAAVFLLYLQWMLIAFSYGKVNHDRVALLVALAVLPTGGRAGHRDGTASDAAGWAIRCIQVAVVLTYFLSTLAKLRYGGLEWLDGSTLLRGVLRRGTSFGDGLRDYPGLLHAAQYGIVAFELTSPLLLARGLFGRIYLGFAAVFHLVTWATLKITFLPHTVCLLAFLPLERLPVPSLTARSVTGEVPLRSGER
;
A
#
# COMPACT_ATOMS: atom_id res chain seq x y z
N MET A 1 -14.45 -34.39 11.30
CA MET A 1 -14.56 -33.09 10.60
C MET A 1 -14.63 -33.37 9.10
N SER A 2 -15.75 -33.08 8.45
CA SER A 2 -15.94 -33.45 7.03
C SER A 2 -15.11 -32.54 6.11
N ALA A 3 -14.40 -33.12 5.14
CA ALA A 3 -13.45 -32.44 4.24
C ALA A 3 -14.05 -31.26 3.43
N THR A 4 -15.38 -31.18 3.35
CA THR A 4 -16.15 -30.12 2.68
C THR A 4 -16.27 -28.82 3.48
N THR A 5 -15.88 -28.80 4.75
CA THR A 5 -16.08 -27.65 5.66
C THR A 5 -14.99 -26.58 5.55
N LEU A 6 -13.74 -26.97 5.31
CA LEU A 6 -12.61 -26.03 5.21
C LEU A 6 -12.70 -25.14 3.96
N PRO A 7 -12.96 -25.68 2.75
CA PRO A 7 -13.10 -24.86 1.54
C PRO A 7 -14.27 -23.88 1.63
N ARG A 8 -15.39 -24.29 2.23
CA ARG A 8 -16.56 -23.42 2.46
C ARG A 8 -16.27 -22.29 3.44
N ARG A 9 -15.57 -22.57 4.55
CA ARG A 9 -15.17 -21.55 5.52
C ARG A 9 -14.17 -20.56 4.91
N PHE A 10 -13.22 -21.06 4.13
CA PHE A 10 -12.25 -20.22 3.43
C PHE A 10 -12.94 -19.31 2.42
N ALA A 11 -13.79 -19.85 1.54
CA ALA A 11 -14.56 -19.06 0.59
C ALA A 11 -15.47 -18.04 1.30
N GLY A 12 -16.16 -18.47 2.37
CA GLY A 12 -17.00 -17.59 3.17
C GLY A 12 -16.23 -16.43 3.82
N TRP A 13 -15.01 -16.66 4.31
CA TRP A 13 -14.15 -15.57 4.80
C TRP A 13 -13.71 -14.67 3.64
N TRP A 14 -13.19 -15.26 2.57
CA TRP A 14 -12.55 -14.53 1.47
C TRP A 14 -13.52 -13.63 0.68
N PHE A 15 -14.77 -14.06 0.54
CA PHE A 15 -15.80 -13.33 -0.21
C PHE A 15 -16.83 -12.63 0.67
N ALA A 16 -16.76 -12.73 2.01
CA ALA A 16 -17.75 -12.10 2.88
C ALA A 16 -17.91 -10.60 2.54
N PRO A 17 -19.13 -10.14 2.25
CA PRO A 17 -19.31 -8.85 1.59
C PRO A 17 -18.86 -7.68 2.44
N LEU A 18 -18.33 -6.64 1.79
CA LEU A 18 -17.96 -5.36 2.40
C LEU A 18 -18.65 -4.19 1.68
N PRO A 19 -18.89 -3.05 2.38
CA PRO A 19 -19.53 -1.89 1.77
C PRO A 19 -18.73 -1.34 0.58
N LEU A 20 -19.41 -0.99 -0.51
CA LEU A 20 -18.81 -0.34 -1.68
C LEU A 20 -18.11 0.99 -1.33
N ALA A 21 -18.62 1.72 -0.33
CA ALA A 21 -17.99 2.92 0.22
C ALA A 21 -16.55 2.69 0.69
N ARG A 22 -16.27 1.54 1.34
CA ARG A 22 -14.91 1.20 1.78
C ARG A 22 -13.97 1.03 0.60
N LEU A 23 -14.43 0.37 -0.46
CA LEU A 23 -13.69 0.21 -1.72
C LEU A 23 -13.44 1.58 -2.38
N ALA A 24 -14.45 2.46 -2.43
CA ALA A 24 -14.33 3.79 -3.01
C ALA A 24 -13.27 4.66 -2.29
N TRP A 25 -13.28 4.64 -0.95
CA TRP A 25 -12.25 5.33 -0.16
C TRP A 25 -10.85 4.75 -0.38
N LEU A 26 -10.70 3.43 -0.38
CA LEU A 26 -9.40 2.81 -0.70
C LEU A 26 -8.90 3.22 -2.08
N ARG A 27 -9.75 3.22 -3.11
CA ARG A 27 -9.38 3.68 -4.45
C ARG A 27 -8.87 5.12 -4.44
N THR A 28 -9.58 6.01 -3.77
CA THR A 28 -9.19 7.42 -3.71
C THR A 28 -7.83 7.58 -3.05
N ILE A 29 -7.60 6.92 -1.93
CA ILE A 29 -6.34 7.01 -1.21
C ILE A 29 -5.20 6.35 -1.99
N VAL A 30 -5.43 5.14 -2.53
CA VAL A 30 -4.41 4.38 -3.26
C VAL A 30 -4.04 5.05 -4.58
N TYR A 31 -5.00 5.50 -5.39
CA TYR A 31 -4.69 6.21 -6.63
C TYR A 31 -4.10 7.60 -6.39
N GLY A 32 -4.54 8.31 -5.33
CA GLY A 32 -3.87 9.54 -4.90
C GLY A 32 -2.43 9.28 -4.46
N PHE A 33 -2.19 8.17 -3.77
CA PHE A 33 -0.84 7.78 -3.35
C PHE A 33 0.09 7.45 -4.52
N VAL A 34 -0.42 7.02 -5.69
CA VAL A 34 0.43 6.82 -6.87
C VAL A 34 1.19 8.10 -7.23
N PHE A 35 0.58 9.28 -7.09
CA PHE A 35 1.28 10.56 -7.31
C PHE A 35 2.41 10.74 -6.31
N VAL A 36 2.16 10.48 -5.02
CA VAL A 36 3.17 10.56 -3.96
C VAL A 36 4.31 9.57 -4.23
N ASP A 37 3.99 8.34 -4.62
CA ASP A 37 5.03 7.33 -4.88
C ASP A 37 5.88 7.70 -6.09
N VAL A 38 5.25 8.04 -7.22
CA VAL A 38 5.95 8.35 -8.48
C VAL A 38 6.77 9.65 -8.36
N LEU A 39 6.21 10.69 -7.75
CA LEU A 39 6.83 12.01 -7.71
C LEU A 39 7.79 12.21 -6.54
N ILE A 40 7.63 11.48 -5.43
CA ILE A 40 8.39 11.72 -4.21
C ILE A 40 9.24 10.50 -3.85
N THR A 41 8.62 9.35 -3.56
CA THR A 41 9.36 8.19 -3.00
C THR A 41 10.17 7.42 -4.06
N THR A 42 9.78 7.53 -5.34
CA THR A 42 10.43 6.95 -6.52
C THR A 42 10.90 8.01 -7.52
N SER A 43 11.12 9.25 -7.05
CA SER A 43 11.70 10.35 -7.82
C SER A 43 13.06 10.05 -8.46
N TRP A 44 13.73 8.98 -8.04
CA TRP A 44 14.97 8.46 -8.62
C TRP A 44 14.76 7.58 -9.86
N VAL A 45 13.56 7.01 -10.08
CA VAL A 45 13.28 6.14 -11.23
C VAL A 45 13.41 6.86 -12.58
N PRO A 46 12.99 8.14 -12.75
CA PRO A 46 13.26 8.92 -13.96
C PRO A 46 14.75 8.97 -14.36
N MET A 47 15.69 8.85 -13.41
CA MET A 47 17.13 8.85 -13.71
C MET A 47 17.54 7.64 -14.58
N HIS A 48 16.76 6.56 -14.57
CA HIS A 48 16.99 5.41 -15.45
C HIS A 48 16.78 5.72 -16.94
N ALA A 49 16.13 6.84 -17.27
CA ALA A 49 16.00 7.29 -18.65
C ALA A 49 17.36 7.59 -19.31
N GLN A 50 18.37 7.91 -18.52
CA GLN A 50 19.72 8.27 -18.97
C GLN A 50 20.76 7.18 -18.63
N THR A 51 20.33 6.05 -18.09
CA THR A 51 21.24 4.95 -17.74
C THR A 51 21.60 4.15 -19.00
N PRO A 52 22.89 3.81 -19.22
CA PRO A 52 23.31 2.98 -20.35
C PRO A 52 22.55 1.65 -20.42
N SER A 53 22.11 1.27 -21.61
CA SER A 53 21.29 0.07 -21.85
C SER A 53 21.98 -1.23 -21.46
N GLU A 54 23.32 -1.24 -21.42
CA GLU A 54 24.15 -2.39 -21.07
C GLU A 54 24.00 -2.78 -19.59
N LEU A 55 23.59 -1.82 -18.76
CA LEU A 55 23.33 -2.03 -17.33
C LEU A 55 21.90 -2.52 -17.05
N TYR A 56 21.01 -2.48 -18.05
CA TYR A 56 19.63 -2.94 -17.90
C TYR A 56 19.58 -4.47 -17.78
N ARG A 57 19.15 -4.96 -16.63
CA ARG A 57 18.95 -6.38 -16.35
C ARG A 57 17.45 -6.64 -16.08
N PRO A 58 16.64 -6.91 -17.12
CA PRO A 58 15.20 -7.02 -16.98
C PRO A 58 14.82 -8.12 -15.98
N LEU A 59 13.89 -7.79 -15.08
CA LEU A 59 13.27 -8.78 -14.19
C LEU A 59 12.51 -9.85 -14.99
N PHE A 60 12.23 -10.99 -14.36
CA PHE A 60 11.60 -12.14 -15.03
C PHE A 60 10.35 -11.76 -15.84
N LEU A 61 9.43 -10.99 -15.27
CA LEU A 61 8.22 -10.54 -15.97
C LEU A 61 8.53 -9.63 -17.17
N ALA A 62 9.54 -8.76 -17.07
CA ALA A 62 9.97 -7.90 -18.18
C ALA A 62 10.67 -8.69 -19.30
N ARG A 63 11.16 -9.91 -19.02
CA ARG A 63 11.70 -10.82 -20.05
C ARG A 63 10.60 -11.59 -20.78
N LEU A 64 9.46 -11.82 -20.12
CA LEU A 64 8.31 -12.49 -20.72
C LEU A 64 7.46 -11.55 -21.59
N LEU A 65 7.43 -10.27 -21.24
CA LEU A 65 6.69 -9.24 -21.95
C LEU A 65 7.60 -8.52 -22.95
N PRO A 66 7.13 -8.16 -24.15
CA PRO A 66 7.91 -7.38 -25.11
C PRO A 66 7.97 -5.89 -24.69
N LEU A 67 8.48 -5.60 -23.49
CA LEU A 67 8.62 -4.25 -22.98
C LEU A 67 9.87 -3.59 -23.59
N PRO A 68 9.78 -2.30 -23.97
CA PRO A 68 10.94 -1.60 -24.48
C PRO A 68 11.98 -1.38 -23.38
N THR A 69 13.25 -1.37 -23.76
CA THR A 69 14.35 -0.98 -22.86
C THR A 69 14.09 0.43 -22.30
N PRO A 70 14.31 0.66 -20.99
CA PRO A 70 14.20 1.99 -20.41
C PRO A 70 15.17 2.97 -21.11
N GLY A 71 14.68 4.16 -21.46
CA GLY A 71 15.47 5.18 -22.12
C GLY A 71 14.79 6.56 -22.09
N PRO A 72 15.35 7.55 -22.81
CA PRO A 72 14.95 8.96 -22.70
C PRO A 72 13.49 9.24 -23.06
N VAL A 73 12.86 8.39 -23.89
CA VAL A 73 11.46 8.51 -24.29
C VAL A 73 10.55 7.61 -23.45
N THR A 74 10.94 6.35 -23.24
CA THR A 74 10.07 5.33 -22.65
C THR A 74 9.79 5.61 -21.17
N VAL A 75 10.80 6.02 -20.40
CA VAL A 75 10.63 6.26 -18.96
C VAL A 75 9.73 7.47 -18.68
N PRO A 76 9.95 8.66 -19.28
CA PRO A 76 9.04 9.79 -19.10
C PRO A 76 7.63 9.50 -19.64
N ALA A 77 7.49 8.78 -20.76
CA ALA A 77 6.19 8.39 -21.29
C ALA A 77 5.40 7.52 -20.29
N VAL A 78 6.02 6.47 -19.75
CA VAL A 78 5.38 5.61 -18.72
C VAL A 78 4.97 6.44 -17.51
N MET A 79 5.84 7.33 -17.04
CA MET A 79 5.56 8.22 -15.90
C MET A 79 4.34 9.12 -16.16
N VAL A 80 4.33 9.85 -17.27
CA VAL A 80 3.24 10.79 -17.60
C VAL A 80 1.93 10.05 -17.80
N ILE A 81 1.93 8.97 -18.58
CA ILE A 81 0.72 8.19 -18.84
C ILE A 81 0.19 7.57 -17.54
N LEU A 82 1.07 7.05 -16.68
CA LEU A 82 0.70 6.54 -15.35
C LEU A 82 0.00 7.61 -14.51
N LEU A 83 0.57 8.81 -14.40
CA LEU A 83 0.00 9.90 -13.61
C LEU A 83 -1.35 10.38 -14.18
N VAL A 84 -1.47 10.48 -15.50
CA VAL A 84 -2.75 10.82 -16.17
C VAL A 84 -3.80 9.74 -15.88
N CYS A 85 -3.48 8.46 -16.07
CA CYS A 85 -4.38 7.35 -15.76
C CYS A 85 -4.75 7.32 -14.27
N ALA A 86 -3.82 7.60 -13.36
CA ALA A 86 -4.08 7.69 -11.94
C ALA A 86 -5.03 8.83 -11.60
N GLY A 87 -4.91 9.99 -12.27
CA GLY A 87 -5.86 11.10 -12.15
C GLY A 87 -7.27 10.73 -12.64
N VAL A 88 -7.38 10.03 -13.77
CA VAL A 88 -8.68 9.53 -14.26
C VAL A 88 -9.27 8.52 -13.28
N ALA A 89 -8.48 7.56 -12.79
CA ALA A 89 -8.92 6.56 -11.83
C ALA A 89 -9.36 7.18 -10.49
N LEU A 90 -8.64 8.21 -10.02
CA LEU A 90 -8.96 9.00 -8.83
C LEU A 90 -10.31 9.73 -8.95
N SER A 91 -10.68 10.16 -10.15
CA SER A 91 -12.00 10.77 -10.41
C SER A 91 -13.17 9.78 -10.34
N GLY A 92 -12.91 8.48 -10.19
CA GLY A 92 -13.92 7.42 -10.18
C GLY A 92 -14.53 7.09 -11.55
N ARG A 93 -14.02 7.70 -12.64
CA ARG A 93 -14.45 7.42 -14.01
C ARG A 93 -13.81 6.15 -14.54
N LEU A 94 -14.58 5.38 -15.32
CA LEU A 94 -14.13 4.13 -15.96
C LEU A 94 -13.30 3.22 -15.03
N PRO A 95 -13.78 2.90 -13.81
CA PRO A 95 -12.94 2.38 -12.73
C PRO A 95 -12.21 1.07 -13.07
N ARG A 96 -12.80 0.25 -13.94
CA ARG A 96 -12.16 -0.98 -14.45
C ARG A 96 -11.01 -0.66 -15.40
N LEU A 97 -11.28 0.11 -16.45
CA LEU A 97 -10.29 0.42 -17.48
C LEU A 97 -9.17 1.32 -16.95
N ALA A 98 -9.52 2.44 -16.32
CA ALA A 98 -8.54 3.36 -15.75
C ALA A 98 -7.71 2.69 -14.66
N GLY A 99 -8.35 1.94 -13.76
CA GLY A 99 -7.66 1.21 -12.71
C GLY A 99 -6.72 0.11 -13.25
N ALA A 100 -7.17 -0.66 -14.25
CA ALA A 100 -6.32 -1.67 -14.89
C ALA A 100 -5.11 -1.02 -15.61
N ALA A 101 -5.33 0.13 -16.29
CA ALA A 101 -4.24 0.90 -16.89
C ALA A 101 -3.23 1.36 -15.84
N VAL A 102 -3.69 1.91 -14.70
CA VAL A 102 -2.80 2.28 -13.59
C VAL A 102 -2.00 1.07 -13.09
N PHE A 103 -2.63 -0.08 -12.90
CA PHE A 103 -1.92 -1.29 -12.48
C PHE A 103 -0.82 -1.69 -13.46
N LEU A 104 -1.13 -1.79 -14.76
CA LEU A 104 -0.17 -2.21 -15.78
C LEU A 104 0.99 -1.22 -15.91
N LEU A 105 0.70 0.07 -15.90
CA LEU A 105 1.71 1.13 -15.99
C LEU A 105 2.55 1.22 -14.72
N TYR A 106 1.95 1.04 -13.54
CA TYR A 106 2.69 0.99 -12.28
C TYR A 106 3.54 -0.28 -12.17
N LEU A 107 3.05 -1.42 -12.67
CA LEU A 107 3.86 -2.63 -12.81
C LEU A 107 5.08 -2.36 -13.70
N GLN A 108 4.88 -1.74 -14.87
CA GLN A 108 6.00 -1.35 -15.75
C GLN A 108 6.95 -0.37 -15.06
N TRP A 109 6.44 0.62 -14.33
CA TRP A 109 7.23 1.55 -13.51
C TRP A 109 8.12 0.81 -12.51
N MET A 110 7.59 -0.21 -11.83
CA MET A 110 8.34 -1.05 -10.91
C MET A 110 9.37 -1.96 -11.60
N LEU A 111 9.03 -2.49 -12.78
CA LEU A 111 9.96 -3.26 -13.59
C LEU A 111 11.15 -2.40 -14.02
N ILE A 112 10.92 -1.14 -14.42
CA ILE A 112 12.00 -0.18 -14.71
C ILE A 112 12.84 0.06 -13.45
N ALA A 113 12.19 0.40 -12.33
CA ALA A 113 12.84 0.77 -11.08
C ALA A 113 13.79 -0.30 -10.51
N PHE A 114 13.45 -1.57 -10.65
CA PHE A 114 14.18 -2.68 -10.00
C PHE A 114 15.01 -3.54 -10.97
N SER A 115 15.15 -3.15 -12.24
CA SER A 115 16.00 -3.84 -13.23
C SER A 115 17.47 -3.40 -13.22
N TYR A 116 17.90 -2.64 -12.19
CA TYR A 116 19.26 -2.10 -12.04
C TYR A 116 19.90 -2.50 -10.70
N GLY A 117 19.57 -3.68 -10.17
CA GLY A 117 20.21 -4.28 -8.99
C GLY A 117 19.63 -3.87 -7.63
N LYS A 118 18.64 -2.96 -7.60
CA LYS A 118 17.87 -2.66 -6.39
C LYS A 118 16.76 -3.68 -6.19
N VAL A 119 16.61 -4.19 -4.98
CA VAL A 119 15.54 -5.15 -4.61
C VAL A 119 14.84 -4.66 -3.36
N ASN A 120 13.54 -4.35 -3.47
CA ASN A 120 12.69 -3.98 -2.33
C ASN A 120 11.36 -4.73 -2.38
N HIS A 121 10.79 -5.00 -1.20
CA HIS A 121 9.47 -5.63 -1.04
C HIS A 121 8.36 -4.66 -0.61
N ASP A 122 8.70 -3.38 -0.42
CA ASP A 122 7.83 -2.36 0.19
C ASP A 122 6.59 -2.00 -0.65
N ARG A 123 6.58 -2.33 -1.95
CA ARG A 123 5.50 -2.01 -2.89
C ARG A 123 4.62 -3.19 -3.27
N VAL A 124 4.86 -4.39 -2.74
CA VAL A 124 4.09 -5.60 -3.11
C VAL A 124 2.61 -5.43 -2.79
N ALA A 125 2.27 -4.99 -1.56
CA ALA A 125 0.88 -4.77 -1.17
C ALA A 125 0.19 -3.69 -2.02
N LEU A 126 0.90 -2.62 -2.38
CA LEU A 126 0.38 -1.57 -3.25
C LEU A 126 0.13 -2.09 -4.67
N LEU A 127 1.05 -2.88 -5.22
CA LEU A 127 0.90 -3.50 -6.53
C LEU A 127 -0.33 -4.44 -6.57
N VAL A 128 -0.54 -5.23 -5.50
CA VAL A 128 -1.75 -6.05 -5.34
C VAL A 128 -3.00 -5.16 -5.25
N ALA A 129 -2.96 -4.08 -4.47
CA ALA A 129 -4.08 -3.14 -4.38
C ALA A 129 -4.46 -2.56 -5.76
N LEU A 130 -3.49 -2.09 -6.53
CA LEU A 130 -3.73 -1.58 -7.88
C LEU A 130 -4.31 -2.65 -8.80
N ALA A 131 -3.91 -3.91 -8.66
CA ALA A 131 -4.45 -5.02 -9.46
C ALA A 131 -5.90 -5.37 -9.13
N VAL A 132 -6.28 -5.35 -7.84
CA VAL A 132 -7.59 -5.86 -7.39
C VAL A 132 -8.64 -4.79 -7.21
N LEU A 133 -8.28 -3.55 -6.90
CA LEU A 133 -9.25 -2.45 -6.77
C LEU A 133 -10.11 -2.22 -8.02
N PRO A 134 -9.64 -2.39 -9.27
CA PRO A 134 -10.46 -2.22 -10.47
C PRO A 134 -11.60 -3.25 -10.58
N THR A 135 -11.47 -4.44 -9.97
CA THR A 135 -12.44 -5.54 -10.14
C THR A 135 -13.80 -5.23 -9.53
N GLY A 136 -13.83 -4.44 -8.45
CA GLY A 136 -15.06 -4.09 -7.71
C GLY A 136 -16.04 -3.14 -8.43
N GLY A 137 -15.82 -2.79 -9.70
CA GLY A 137 -16.82 -2.06 -10.51
C GLY A 137 -17.04 -0.60 -10.07
N ARG A 138 -18.25 -0.06 -10.22
CA ARG A 138 -18.61 1.30 -9.77
C ARG A 138 -18.89 1.29 -8.25
N ALA A 139 -18.40 2.31 -7.54
CA ALA A 139 -18.60 2.46 -6.10
C ALA A 139 -18.57 3.95 -5.73
N GLY A 140 -19.46 4.38 -4.83
CA GLY A 140 -19.49 5.74 -4.30
C GLY A 140 -19.08 5.81 -2.84
N HIS A 141 -18.57 6.95 -2.36
CA HIS A 141 -18.09 7.12 -0.97
C HIS A 141 -19.17 6.99 0.12
N ARG A 142 -20.45 7.08 -0.27
CA ARG A 142 -21.61 6.90 0.62
C ARG A 142 -22.37 5.59 0.35
N ASP A 143 -21.86 4.76 -0.56
CA ASP A 143 -22.55 3.54 -0.98
C ASP A 143 -22.39 2.42 0.06
N GLY A 144 -23.42 2.26 0.87
CA GLY A 144 -23.47 1.22 1.92
C GLY A 144 -23.71 -0.20 1.38
N THR A 145 -23.97 -0.36 0.08
CA THR A 145 -24.31 -1.67 -0.51
C THR A 145 -23.19 -2.68 -0.26
N ALA A 146 -23.57 -3.84 0.27
CA ALA A 146 -22.66 -4.93 0.55
C ALA A 146 -22.25 -5.63 -0.75
N SER A 147 -20.95 -5.82 -0.99
CA SER A 147 -20.43 -6.40 -2.23
C SER A 147 -19.36 -7.46 -1.96
N ASP A 148 -19.55 -8.65 -2.53
CA ASP A 148 -18.58 -9.75 -2.49
C ASP A 148 -17.29 -9.37 -3.22
N ALA A 149 -17.40 -8.65 -4.35
CA ALA A 149 -16.24 -8.18 -5.11
C ALA A 149 -15.41 -7.16 -4.32
N ALA A 150 -16.06 -6.25 -3.59
CA ALA A 150 -15.36 -5.36 -2.65
C ALA A 150 -14.71 -6.15 -1.51
N GLY A 151 -15.43 -7.13 -0.96
CA GLY A 151 -14.92 -8.04 0.05
C GLY A 151 -13.65 -8.78 -0.38
N TRP A 152 -13.68 -9.36 -1.58
CA TRP A 152 -12.55 -10.08 -2.19
C TRP A 152 -11.34 -9.16 -2.39
N ALA A 153 -11.55 -8.01 -3.05
CA ALA A 153 -10.48 -7.08 -3.37
C ALA A 153 -9.76 -6.57 -2.11
N ILE A 154 -10.52 -6.18 -1.08
CA ILE A 154 -9.95 -5.68 0.17
C ILE A 154 -9.18 -6.77 0.92
N ARG A 155 -9.67 -8.02 0.91
CA ARG A 155 -8.96 -9.14 1.54
C ARG A 155 -7.69 -9.53 0.81
N CYS A 156 -7.67 -9.46 -0.52
CA CYS A 156 -6.42 -9.60 -1.29
C CYS A 156 -5.37 -8.59 -0.82
N ILE A 157 -5.75 -7.33 -0.56
CA ILE A 157 -4.85 -6.29 -0.04
C ILE A 157 -4.38 -6.64 1.38
N GLN A 158 -5.32 -7.00 2.27
CA GLN A 158 -5.00 -7.37 3.66
C GLN A 158 -4.02 -8.55 3.71
N VAL A 159 -4.25 -9.59 2.91
CA VAL A 159 -3.37 -10.76 2.83
C VAL A 159 -2.02 -10.37 2.23
N ALA A 160 -1.98 -9.53 1.20
CA ALA A 160 -0.71 -9.06 0.65
C ALA A 160 0.11 -8.25 1.68
N VAL A 161 -0.55 -7.43 2.51
CA VAL A 161 0.09 -6.74 3.64
C VAL A 161 0.70 -7.75 4.61
N VAL A 162 -0.08 -8.72 5.07
CA VAL A 162 0.40 -9.78 5.99
C VAL A 162 1.56 -10.54 5.41
N LEU A 163 1.44 -11.00 4.16
CA LEU A 163 2.50 -11.74 3.47
C LEU A 163 3.76 -10.90 3.31
N THR A 164 3.65 -9.58 3.11
CA THR A 164 4.82 -8.71 3.02
C THR A 164 5.62 -8.73 4.32
N TYR A 165 4.97 -8.65 5.49
CA TYR A 165 5.66 -8.78 6.79
C TYR A 165 6.21 -10.19 6.99
N PHE A 166 5.35 -11.19 6.86
CA PHE A 166 5.69 -12.58 7.15
C PHE A 166 6.85 -13.09 6.28
N LEU A 167 6.75 -12.88 4.97
CA LEU A 167 7.80 -13.30 4.03
C LEU A 167 9.07 -12.43 4.15
N SER A 168 8.97 -11.20 4.68
CA SER A 168 10.16 -10.39 4.99
C SER A 168 11.01 -11.07 6.06
N THR A 169 10.42 -11.60 7.14
CA THR A 169 11.18 -12.41 8.09
C THR A 169 11.77 -13.66 7.46
N LEU A 170 11.00 -14.40 6.66
CA LEU A 170 11.54 -15.59 6.02
C LEU A 170 12.74 -15.26 5.12
N ALA A 171 12.69 -14.13 4.41
CA ALA A 171 13.81 -13.63 3.64
C ALA A 171 15.01 -13.25 4.53
N LYS A 172 14.78 -12.58 5.67
CA LYS A 172 15.83 -12.25 6.64
C LYS A 172 16.54 -13.50 7.13
N LEU A 173 15.80 -14.52 7.54
CA LEU A 173 16.37 -15.79 8.03
C LEU A 173 17.06 -16.57 6.90
N ARG A 174 16.49 -16.58 5.69
CA ARG A 174 17.08 -17.29 4.55
C ARG A 174 18.42 -16.68 4.11
N TYR A 175 18.51 -15.36 4.04
CA TYR A 175 19.70 -14.68 3.50
C TYR A 175 20.69 -14.22 4.58
N GLY A 176 20.23 -14.00 5.80
CA GLY A 176 21.03 -13.54 6.93
C GLY A 176 21.30 -14.59 8.01
N GLY A 177 20.61 -15.73 7.99
CA GLY A 177 20.70 -16.75 9.04
C GLY A 177 20.15 -16.27 10.40
N LEU A 178 20.46 -17.01 11.45
CA LEU A 178 20.13 -16.62 12.84
C LEU A 178 20.89 -15.36 13.28
N GLU A 179 22.03 -15.06 12.66
CA GLU A 179 22.81 -13.83 12.86
C GLU A 179 22.03 -12.56 12.51
N TRP A 180 20.93 -12.67 11.76
CA TRP A 180 20.04 -11.53 11.58
C TRP A 180 19.41 -11.09 12.91
N LEU A 181 19.06 -12.05 13.77
CA LEU A 181 18.42 -11.84 15.08
C LEU A 181 19.42 -11.40 16.16
N ASP A 182 20.60 -12.04 16.20
CA ASP A 182 21.55 -11.91 17.31
C ASP A 182 22.83 -11.15 16.95
N GLY A 183 22.98 -10.73 15.70
CA GLY A 183 24.13 -9.98 15.23
C GLY A 183 23.92 -8.46 15.25
N SER A 184 24.85 -7.74 14.61
CA SER A 184 24.88 -6.27 14.58
C SER A 184 24.02 -5.64 13.48
N THR A 185 22.97 -6.31 13.00
CA THR A 185 22.22 -5.89 11.79
C THR A 185 21.55 -4.52 11.97
N LEU A 186 20.88 -4.30 13.10
CA LEU A 186 20.23 -3.04 13.40
C LEU A 186 21.24 -1.93 13.68
N LEU A 187 22.33 -2.24 14.40
CA LEU A 187 23.44 -1.29 14.64
C LEU A 187 24.07 -0.84 13.31
N ARG A 188 24.36 -1.77 12.39
CA ARG A 188 24.84 -1.44 11.04
C ARG A 188 23.83 -0.57 10.28
N GLY A 189 22.54 -0.81 10.48
CA GLY A 189 21.48 0.05 9.95
C GLY A 189 21.58 1.48 10.47
N VAL A 190 21.69 1.65 11.79
CA VAL A 190 21.83 2.95 12.47
C VAL A 190 23.08 3.68 12.00
N LEU A 191 24.25 3.01 11.98
CA LEU A 191 25.50 3.65 11.55
C LEU A 191 25.44 4.18 10.11
N ARG A 192 24.67 3.50 9.25
CA ARG A 192 24.58 3.84 7.83
C ARG A 192 23.49 4.86 7.51
N ARG A 193 22.42 4.92 8.30
CA ARG A 193 21.18 5.65 7.95
C ARG A 193 20.51 6.37 9.14
N GLY A 194 21.16 6.39 10.28
CA GLY A 194 20.63 6.86 11.55
C GLY A 194 20.09 8.29 11.49
N THR A 195 19.11 8.55 12.34
CA THR A 195 18.68 9.89 12.75
C THR A 195 19.32 10.23 14.10
N SER A 196 19.11 11.45 14.61
CA SER A 196 19.45 11.77 16.00
C SER A 196 18.82 10.80 17.01
N PHE A 197 17.59 10.35 16.76
CA PHE A 197 16.93 9.33 17.58
C PHE A 197 17.63 7.98 17.50
N GLY A 198 17.96 7.52 16.28
CA GLY A 198 18.68 6.26 16.10
C GLY A 198 20.11 6.29 16.63
N ASP A 199 20.79 7.43 16.50
CA ASP A 199 22.17 7.63 16.96
C ASP A 199 22.27 7.55 18.48
N GLY A 200 21.26 8.03 19.21
CA GLY A 200 21.16 7.85 20.65
C GLY A 200 21.01 6.39 21.10
N LEU A 201 20.62 5.47 20.20
CA LEU A 201 20.50 4.04 20.53
C LEU A 201 21.84 3.29 20.42
N ARG A 202 22.90 3.92 19.90
CA ARG A 202 24.21 3.28 19.68
C ARG A 202 24.85 2.82 21.00
N ASP A 203 24.60 3.55 22.09
CA ASP A 203 25.11 3.25 23.42
C ASP A 203 24.31 2.15 24.14
N TYR A 204 23.24 1.64 23.52
CA TYR A 204 22.35 0.62 24.07
C TYR A 204 22.28 -0.62 23.16
N PRO A 205 23.38 -1.36 22.94
CA PRO A 205 23.42 -2.51 22.04
C PRO A 205 22.42 -3.62 22.43
N GLY A 206 22.17 -3.81 23.73
CA GLY A 206 21.17 -4.77 24.20
C GLY A 206 19.75 -4.42 23.76
N LEU A 207 19.40 -3.13 23.68
CA LEU A 207 18.11 -2.67 23.17
C LEU A 207 18.01 -2.91 21.65
N LEU A 208 19.09 -2.68 20.91
CA LEU A 208 19.13 -2.98 19.47
C LEU A 208 18.97 -4.48 19.18
N HIS A 209 19.58 -5.35 19.99
CA HIS A 209 19.38 -6.79 19.90
C HIS A 209 17.93 -7.16 20.22
N ALA A 210 17.38 -6.71 21.35
CA ALA A 210 16.00 -6.96 21.73
C ALA A 210 15.01 -6.49 20.63
N ALA A 211 15.30 -5.36 19.99
CA ALA A 211 14.51 -4.86 18.87
C ALA A 211 14.56 -5.79 17.64
N GLN A 212 15.69 -6.44 17.32
CA GLN A 212 15.77 -7.42 16.23
C GLN A 212 14.84 -8.61 16.49
N TYR A 213 14.85 -9.16 17.70
CA TYR A 213 13.91 -10.21 18.11
C TYR A 213 12.46 -9.73 18.04
N GLY A 214 12.18 -8.50 18.50
CA GLY A 214 10.86 -7.89 18.41
C GLY A 214 10.37 -7.73 16.96
N ILE A 215 11.24 -7.28 16.05
CA ILE A 215 10.94 -7.15 14.62
C ILE A 215 10.54 -8.51 14.04
N VAL A 216 11.34 -9.55 14.28
CA VAL A 216 11.07 -10.90 13.77
C VAL A 216 9.81 -11.49 14.39
N ALA A 217 9.61 -11.34 15.69
CA ALA A 217 8.41 -11.81 16.37
C ALA A 217 7.16 -11.18 15.76
N PHE A 218 7.13 -9.85 15.63
CA PHE A 218 6.01 -9.11 15.01
C PHE A 218 5.75 -9.56 13.57
N GLU A 219 6.80 -9.69 12.75
CA GLU A 219 6.65 -10.07 11.36
C GLU A 219 6.15 -11.52 11.21
N LEU A 220 6.64 -12.47 12.01
CA LEU A 220 6.15 -13.86 12.03
C LEU A 220 4.70 -13.97 12.50
N THR A 221 4.32 -13.15 13.47
CA THR A 221 2.96 -13.14 14.01
C THR A 221 2.03 -12.18 13.27
N SER A 222 2.49 -11.55 12.19
CA SER A 222 1.68 -10.64 11.37
C SER A 222 0.37 -11.22 10.83
N PRO A 223 0.15 -12.55 10.66
CA PRO A 223 -1.19 -13.10 10.39
C PRO A 223 -2.26 -12.73 11.42
N LEU A 224 -1.87 -12.36 12.65
CA LEU A 224 -2.79 -11.86 13.66
C LEU A 224 -3.44 -10.51 13.28
N LEU A 225 -2.92 -9.78 12.29
CA LEU A 225 -3.62 -8.64 11.68
C LEU A 225 -4.99 -9.03 11.10
N LEU A 226 -5.16 -10.28 10.64
CA LEU A 226 -6.45 -10.78 10.11
C LEU A 226 -7.40 -11.22 11.23
N ALA A 227 -6.96 -11.23 12.49
CA ALA A 227 -7.81 -11.57 13.62
C ALA A 227 -8.93 -10.52 13.77
N ARG A 228 -10.12 -10.98 14.14
CA ARG A 228 -11.28 -10.10 14.35
C ARG A 228 -11.17 -9.39 15.71
N GLY A 229 -11.84 -8.24 15.82
CA GLY A 229 -12.02 -7.56 17.10
C GLY A 229 -10.76 -6.85 17.62
N LEU A 230 -10.51 -6.97 18.93
CA LEU A 230 -9.47 -6.21 19.62
C LEU A 230 -8.05 -6.60 19.17
N PHE A 231 -7.77 -7.90 19.01
CA PHE A 231 -6.44 -8.38 18.65
C PHE A 231 -5.95 -7.84 17.30
N GLY A 232 -6.79 -7.87 16.26
CA GLY A 232 -6.42 -7.30 14.96
C GLY A 232 -6.18 -5.79 15.03
N ARG A 233 -6.95 -5.05 15.84
CA ARG A 233 -6.74 -3.60 16.05
C ARG A 233 -5.45 -3.31 16.80
N ILE A 234 -5.11 -4.11 17.82
CA ILE A 234 -3.83 -4.00 18.53
C ILE A 234 -2.68 -4.24 17.56
N TYR A 235 -2.74 -5.30 16.75
CA TYR A 235 -1.72 -5.58 15.74
C TYR A 235 -1.59 -4.49 14.69
N LEU A 236 -2.70 -3.87 14.28
CA LEU A 236 -2.69 -2.72 13.38
C LEU A 236 -1.99 -1.51 14.02
N GLY A 237 -2.23 -1.27 15.31
CA GLY A 237 -1.51 -0.26 16.09
C GLY A 237 -0.02 -0.55 16.17
N PHE A 238 0.37 -1.81 16.45
CA PHE A 238 1.78 -2.22 16.43
C PHE A 238 2.41 -2.03 15.06
N ALA A 239 1.73 -2.36 13.97
CA ALA A 239 2.22 -2.14 12.62
C ALA A 239 2.48 -0.65 12.34
N ALA A 240 1.58 0.24 12.79
CA ALA A 240 1.77 1.68 12.66
C ALA A 240 2.98 2.19 13.47
N VAL A 241 3.11 1.76 14.73
CA VAL A 241 4.25 2.11 15.59
C VAL A 241 5.56 1.56 15.03
N PHE A 242 5.56 0.32 14.53
CA PHE A 242 6.71 -0.32 13.90
C PHE A 242 7.25 0.52 12.74
N HIS A 243 6.37 0.99 11.84
CA HIS A 243 6.78 1.85 10.72
C HIS A 243 7.26 3.22 11.18
N LEU A 244 6.57 3.82 12.16
CA LEU A 244 6.97 5.10 12.72
C LEU A 244 8.36 5.03 13.36
N VAL A 245 8.61 4.02 14.20
CA VAL A 245 9.92 3.80 14.84
C VAL A 245 10.99 3.47 13.81
N THR A 246 10.69 2.63 12.82
CA THR A 246 11.64 2.32 11.74
C THR A 246 12.06 3.57 10.96
N TRP A 247 11.09 4.42 10.61
CA TRP A 247 11.37 5.70 9.95
C TRP A 247 12.14 6.65 10.86
N ALA A 248 11.68 6.80 12.12
CA ALA A 248 12.30 7.67 13.10
C ALA A 248 13.74 7.26 13.43
N THR A 249 14.07 5.97 13.39
CA THR A 249 15.43 5.46 13.69
C THR A 249 16.33 5.43 12.47
N LEU A 250 15.83 4.98 11.31
CA LEU A 250 16.67 4.61 10.15
C LEU A 250 16.39 5.39 8.87
N LYS A 251 15.43 6.34 8.88
CA LYS A 251 14.88 7.00 7.68
C LYS A 251 14.41 6.02 6.60
N ILE A 252 14.14 4.77 6.97
CA ILE A 252 13.57 3.77 6.06
C ILE A 252 12.06 3.97 6.07
N THR A 253 11.51 4.31 4.90
CA THR A 253 10.07 4.46 4.72
C THR A 253 9.51 3.29 3.94
N PHE A 254 8.43 2.72 4.47
CA PHE A 254 7.60 1.71 3.81
C PHE A 254 6.23 2.30 3.46
N LEU A 255 6.16 3.60 3.19
CA LEU A 255 4.91 4.32 2.97
C LEU A 255 3.93 3.62 1.99
N PRO A 256 4.38 3.03 0.86
CA PRO A 256 3.47 2.27 -0.02
C PRO A 256 2.78 1.11 0.68
N HIS A 257 3.50 0.41 1.55
CA HIS A 257 2.96 -0.66 2.37
C HIS A 257 2.08 -0.11 3.51
N THR A 258 2.50 0.97 4.17
CA THR A 258 1.74 1.61 5.26
C THR A 258 0.39 2.12 4.77
N VAL A 259 0.28 2.67 3.56
CA VAL A 259 -1.01 3.08 2.97
C VAL A 259 -1.95 1.89 2.82
N CYS A 260 -1.44 0.71 2.49
CA CYS A 260 -2.26 -0.51 2.39
C CYS A 260 -2.78 -1.00 3.75
N LEU A 261 -2.22 -0.56 4.89
CA LEU A 261 -2.79 -0.86 6.22
C LEU A 261 -4.19 -0.26 6.39
N LEU A 262 -4.55 0.77 5.61
CA LEU A 262 -5.89 1.34 5.62
C LEU A 262 -6.97 0.33 5.18
N ALA A 263 -6.59 -0.76 4.48
CA ALA A 263 -7.51 -1.85 4.16
C ALA A 263 -8.07 -2.57 5.39
N PHE A 264 -7.45 -2.41 6.56
CA PHE A 264 -7.93 -2.96 7.84
C PHE A 264 -8.90 -2.01 8.57
N LEU A 265 -9.03 -0.76 8.12
CA LEU A 265 -9.89 0.23 8.75
C LEU A 265 -11.31 0.26 8.14
N PRO A 266 -12.34 0.61 8.93
CA PRO A 266 -13.70 0.78 8.44
C PRO A 266 -13.87 2.14 7.75
N LEU A 267 -13.24 2.31 6.59
CA LEU A 267 -13.19 3.60 5.87
C LEU A 267 -14.56 4.11 5.40
N GLU A 268 -15.57 3.24 5.29
CA GLU A 268 -16.96 3.65 5.03
C GLU A 268 -17.55 4.56 6.11
N ARG A 269 -16.90 4.64 7.28
CA ARG A 269 -17.32 5.51 8.38
C ARG A 269 -16.73 6.92 8.30
N LEU A 270 -15.87 7.19 7.30
CA LEU A 270 -15.32 8.52 7.11
C LEU A 270 -16.41 9.51 6.68
N PRO A 271 -16.44 10.73 7.23
CA PRO A 271 -17.38 11.75 6.82
C PRO A 271 -17.10 12.15 5.36
N VAL A 272 -18.15 12.27 4.55
CA VAL A 272 -18.04 12.76 3.18
C VAL A 272 -18.50 14.22 3.18
N PRO A 273 -17.61 15.20 2.88
CA PRO A 273 -17.97 16.61 2.86
C PRO A 273 -19.20 16.84 1.97
N SER A 274 -20.26 17.47 2.50
CA SER A 274 -21.37 17.93 1.68
C SER A 274 -20.95 19.22 0.99
N LEU A 275 -20.60 19.15 -0.29
CA LEU A 275 -20.38 20.35 -1.11
C LEU A 275 -21.67 21.11 -1.46
N THR A 276 -22.81 20.67 -0.89
CA THR A 276 -24.14 21.27 -1.07
C THR A 276 -24.76 21.58 0.29
N ALA A 277 -24.40 22.72 0.86
CA ALA A 277 -25.19 23.39 1.90
C ALA A 277 -25.08 24.91 1.71
N ARG A 278 -25.69 25.40 0.63
CA ARG A 278 -26.11 26.81 0.51
C ARG A 278 -27.45 26.84 -0.21
N SER A 279 -28.48 26.28 0.43
CA SER A 279 -29.83 26.80 0.21
C SER A 279 -29.88 28.13 0.95
N VAL A 280 -29.75 29.21 0.20
CA VAL A 280 -30.18 30.53 0.64
C VAL A 280 -31.67 30.39 0.93
N THR A 281 -32.04 30.20 2.20
CA THR A 281 -33.40 30.47 2.67
C THR A 281 -33.58 31.97 2.58
N GLY A 282 -33.98 32.44 1.41
CA GLY A 282 -34.59 33.76 1.26
C GLY A 282 -35.93 33.70 1.98
N GLU A 283 -35.92 34.01 3.29
CA GLU A 283 -37.12 34.48 3.95
C GLU A 283 -37.54 35.77 3.26
N VAL A 284 -38.58 35.69 2.44
CA VAL A 284 -39.31 36.86 1.98
C VAL A 284 -40.17 37.31 3.17
N PRO A 285 -39.96 38.52 3.73
CA PRO A 285 -40.83 39.00 4.79
C PRO A 285 -42.22 39.25 4.20
N LEU A 286 -43.22 38.57 4.74
CA LEU A 286 -44.62 38.92 4.52
C LEU A 286 -44.81 40.36 5.02
N ARG A 287 -45.00 41.30 4.09
CA ARG A 287 -45.50 42.64 4.42
C ARG A 287 -46.93 42.50 4.93
N SER A 288 -47.09 42.73 6.22
CA SER A 288 -48.35 42.99 6.88
C SER A 288 -48.77 44.45 6.69
N GLY A 289 -50.05 44.65 6.37
CA GLY A 289 -50.80 45.91 6.48
C GLY A 289 -50.62 46.89 5.32
N GLU A 290 -51.61 47.66 4.89
CA GLU A 290 -53.02 47.86 5.27
C GLU A 290 -53.59 48.79 4.18
N ARG A 291 -54.88 48.62 3.86
CA ARG A 291 -55.79 49.57 3.16
C ARG A 291 -55.59 49.83 1.65
#